data_AF-A0A1G1KEW2-F1
#
_entry.id   AF-A0A1G1KEW2-F1
#
_cell.length_a   1.000
_cell.length_b   1.000
_cell.length_c   1.000
_cell.angle_alpha   90.00
_cell.angle_beta   90.00
_cell.angle_gamma   90.00
#
_symmetry.space_group_name_H-M   'P 1'
#
loop_
_entity.id
_entity.type
_entity.pdbx_description
1 polymer ?
#
loop_
_entity_poly.entity_id
_entity_poly.type
_entity_poly.pdbx_seq_one_letter_code
_entity_poly.pdbx_strand_id
1 'polypeptide(L)'
;MTEIISAIIGAIAAIAVWYFSARDLRKTDLLNKKREIQINFLIEAYRKLESSCHRPLEHDSEFARNIESAIGDIQLFGTQKQVELAQRISDTLANTGSVTYDDLMNELRKDLREQLRLEALSGKRKIMRILGKNEPRAGGRNAS
;
A
#
# COMPACT_ATOMS: atom_id res chain seq x y z
N MET A 1 -10.74 29.02 54.50
CA MET A 1 -9.58 28.15 54.16
C MET A 1 -9.98 26.97 53.28
N THR A 2 -11.13 26.32 53.50
CA THR A 2 -11.63 25.21 52.67
C THR A 2 -11.83 25.57 51.19
N GLU A 3 -12.36 26.76 50.90
CA GLU A 3 -12.56 27.26 49.52
C GLU A 3 -11.24 27.42 48.72
N ILE A 4 -10.16 27.78 49.42
CA ILE A 4 -8.84 27.94 48.79
C ILE A 4 -8.25 26.56 48.50
N ILE A 5 -8.46 25.59 49.38
CA ILE A 5 -7.99 24.21 49.22
C ILE A 5 -8.72 23.52 48.05
N SER A 6 -10.04 23.70 47.92
CA SER A 6 -10.81 23.12 46.81
C SER A 6 -10.39 23.71 45.45
N ALA A 7 -10.12 25.02 45.39
CA ALA A 7 -9.62 25.67 44.18
C ALA A 7 -8.23 25.15 43.76
N ILE A 8 -7.31 24.96 44.72
CA ILE A 8 -5.96 24.44 44.46
C ILE A 8 -6.01 23.00 43.95
N ILE A 9 -6.83 22.14 44.57
CA ILE A 9 -7.01 20.74 44.13
C ILE A 9 -7.57 20.69 42.71
N GLY A 10 -8.58 21.53 42.41
CA GLY A 10 -9.15 21.63 41.06
C GLY A 10 -8.11 22.06 40.01
N ALA A 11 -7.26 23.03 40.34
CA ALA A 11 -6.20 23.49 39.45
C ALA A 11 -5.16 22.40 39.17
N ILE A 12 -4.71 21.66 40.20
CA ILE A 12 -3.76 20.56 40.05
C ILE A 12 -4.37 19.43 39.21
N ALA A 13 -5.64 19.08 39.45
CA ALA A 13 -6.34 18.06 38.67
C ALA A 13 -6.45 18.47 37.19
N ALA A 14 -6.76 19.74 36.89
CA ALA A 14 -6.83 20.25 35.53
C ALA A 14 -5.47 20.17 34.81
N ILE A 15 -4.38 20.55 35.49
CA ILE A 15 -3.02 20.47 34.95
C ILE A 15 -2.63 19.00 34.69
N ALA A 16 -2.95 18.09 35.61
CA ALA A 16 -2.66 16.68 35.45
C ALA A 16 -3.40 16.09 34.23
N VAL A 17 -4.71 16.35 34.09
CA VAL A 17 -5.51 15.89 32.94
C VAL A 17 -4.95 16.42 31.62
N TRP A 18 -4.60 17.71 31.56
CA TRP A 18 -3.99 18.30 30.37
C TRP A 18 -2.64 17.65 30.02
N TYR A 19 -1.79 17.41 31.03
CA TYR A 19 -0.48 16.79 30.85
C TYR A 19 -0.59 15.37 30.29
N PHE A 20 -1.47 14.54 30.85
CA PHE A 20 -1.69 13.17 30.35
C PHE A 20 -2.25 13.17 28.91
N SER A 21 -3.28 13.99 28.65
CA SER A 21 -3.89 14.11 27.32
C SER A 21 -2.89 14.55 26.25
N ALA A 22 -2.05 15.55 26.56
CA ALA A 22 -1.03 16.05 25.64
C ALA A 22 0.05 15.00 25.30
N ARG A 23 0.31 14.05 26.22
CA ARG A 23 1.33 13.02 26.02
C ARG A 23 0.82 11.91 25.10
N ASP A 24 -0.43 11.51 25.26
CA ASP A 24 -1.04 10.49 24.41
C ASP A 24 -1.27 10.99 22.99
N LEU A 25 -1.65 12.26 22.84
CA LEU A 25 -1.84 12.89 21.52
C LEU A 25 -0.56 12.82 20.65
N ARG A 26 0.62 13.05 21.25
CA ARG A 26 1.90 12.98 20.53
C ARG A 26 2.20 11.56 20.02
N LYS A 27 1.89 10.55 20.81
CA LYS A 27 2.13 9.14 20.43
C LYS A 27 1.19 8.73 19.31
N THR A 28 -0.09 9.09 19.40
CA THR A 28 -1.08 8.81 18.35
C THR A 28 -0.73 9.53 17.06
N ASP A 29 -0.28 10.78 17.13
CA ASP A 29 0.12 11.55 15.95
C ASP A 29 1.30 10.92 15.22
N LEU A 30 2.31 10.45 15.96
CA LEU A 30 3.45 9.75 15.35
C LEU A 30 3.03 8.45 14.67
N LEU A 31 2.14 7.67 15.29
CA LEU A 31 1.61 6.43 14.71
C LEU A 31 0.78 6.71 13.47
N ASN A 32 -0.06 7.74 13.50
CA ASN A 32 -0.88 8.15 12.36
C ASN A 32 -0.01 8.61 11.19
N LYS A 33 1.02 9.44 11.45
CA LYS A 33 1.97 9.89 10.41
C LYS A 33 2.76 8.74 9.79
N LYS A 34 3.22 7.79 10.61
CA LYS A 34 3.90 6.60 10.09
C LYS A 34 2.99 5.78 9.18
N ARG A 35 1.74 5.56 9.59
CA ARG A 35 0.74 4.84 8.79
C ARG A 35 0.42 5.57 7.49
N GLU A 36 0.29 6.90 7.54
CA GLU A 36 0.05 7.72 6.35
C GLU A 36 1.18 7.58 5.32
N ILE A 37 2.43 7.69 5.77
CA ILE A 37 3.62 7.51 4.91
C ILE A 37 3.61 6.10 4.29
N GLN A 38 3.37 5.07 5.11
CA GLN A 38 3.32 3.68 4.66
C GLN A 38 2.25 3.48 3.57
N ILE A 39 1.03 3.97 3.81
CA ILE A 39 -0.09 3.88 2.85
C ILE A 39 0.29 4.57 1.54
N ASN A 40 0.88 5.76 1.59
CA ASN A 40 1.25 6.50 0.39
C ASN A 40 2.27 5.72 -0.46
N PHE A 41 3.31 5.17 0.16
CA PHE A 41 4.28 4.32 -0.57
C PHE A 41 3.63 3.05 -1.14
N LEU A 42 2.74 2.39 -0.40
CA LEU A 42 2.06 1.19 -0.89
C LEU A 42 1.08 1.50 -2.04
N ILE A 43 0.42 2.67 -2.01
CA ILE A 43 -0.42 3.15 -3.13
C ILE A 43 0.45 3.40 -4.36
N GLU A 44 1.59 4.08 -4.21
CA GLU A 44 2.51 4.33 -5.33
C GLU A 44 3.05 3.03 -5.92
N ALA A 45 3.48 2.09 -5.08
CA ALA A 45 3.93 0.77 -5.51
C ALA A 45 2.83 0.01 -6.25
N TYR A 46 1.59 0.03 -5.74
CA TYR A 46 0.44 -0.55 -6.42
C TYR A 46 0.20 0.09 -7.80
N ARG A 47 0.27 1.43 -7.91
CA ARG A 47 0.09 2.12 -9.20
C ARG A 47 1.21 1.81 -10.20
N LYS A 48 2.47 1.79 -9.75
CA LYS A 48 3.64 1.42 -10.56
C LYS A 48 3.54 -0.02 -11.08
N LEU A 49 3.10 -0.94 -10.23
CA LEU A 49 2.86 -2.34 -10.63
C LEU A 49 1.70 -2.43 -11.62
N GLU A 50 0.57 -1.76 -11.38
CA GLU A 50 -0.59 -1.80 -12.27
C GLU A 50 -0.28 -1.26 -13.67
N SER A 51 0.49 -0.16 -13.77
CA SER A 51 0.87 0.45 -15.05
C SER A 51 1.84 -0.40 -15.87
N SER A 52 2.67 -1.19 -15.17
CA SER A 52 3.72 -2.04 -15.75
C SER A 52 3.24 -3.47 -16.02
N CYS A 53 2.20 -3.93 -15.30
CA CYS A 53 1.56 -5.21 -15.55
C CYS A 53 1.04 -5.28 -17.00
N HIS A 54 1.30 -6.40 -17.68
CA HIS A 54 0.85 -6.70 -19.04
C HIS A 54 1.50 -5.87 -20.17
N ARG A 55 2.64 -5.24 -19.92
CA ARG A 55 3.51 -4.69 -20.97
C ARG A 55 4.68 -5.63 -21.23
N PRO A 56 5.18 -5.72 -22.48
CA PRO A 56 6.41 -6.44 -22.74
C PRO A 56 7.54 -5.82 -21.91
N LEU A 57 8.21 -6.67 -21.13
CA LEU A 57 9.37 -6.28 -20.34
C LEU A 57 10.57 -6.18 -21.28
N GLU A 58 10.70 -5.03 -21.94
CA GLU A 58 11.97 -4.69 -22.59
C GLU A 58 12.98 -4.29 -21.51
N HIS A 59 14.21 -4.81 -21.67
CA HIS A 59 15.35 -4.49 -20.80
C HIS A 59 15.57 -2.96 -20.84
N ASP A 60 15.66 -2.32 -19.67
CA ASP A 60 15.79 -0.86 -19.51
C ASP A 60 14.55 -0.01 -19.87
N SER A 61 13.37 -0.64 -20.00
CA SER A 61 12.12 0.12 -20.10
C SER A 61 11.75 0.81 -18.78
N GLU A 62 11.05 1.95 -18.87
CA GLU A 62 10.48 2.65 -17.71
C GLU A 62 9.63 1.71 -16.84
N PHE A 63 8.97 0.73 -17.47
CA PHE A 63 8.14 -0.28 -16.79
C PHE A 63 8.96 -1.26 -15.95
N ALA A 64 10.14 -1.68 -16.42
CA ALA A 64 11.05 -2.54 -15.65
C ALA A 64 11.53 -1.82 -14.38
N ARG A 65 11.97 -0.56 -14.52
CA ARG A 65 12.39 0.28 -13.38
C ARG A 65 11.25 0.54 -12.40
N ASN A 66 10.03 0.73 -12.89
CA ASN A 66 8.84 0.90 -12.06
C ASN A 66 8.52 -0.37 -11.25
N ILE A 67 8.71 -1.56 -11.83
CA ILE A 67 8.53 -2.84 -11.11
C ILE A 67 9.60 -3.01 -10.04
N GLU A 68 10.87 -2.78 -10.36
CA GLU A 68 11.98 -2.86 -9.40
C GLU A 68 11.77 -1.90 -8.21
N SER A 69 11.43 -0.64 -8.50
CA SER A 69 11.13 0.35 -7.47
C SER A 69 9.93 -0.07 -6.62
N ALA A 70 8.85 -0.55 -7.23
CA ALA A 70 7.66 -0.96 -6.50
C ALA A 70 7.92 -2.19 -5.60
N ILE A 71 8.70 -3.16 -6.08
CA ILE A 71 9.11 -4.32 -5.28
C ILE A 71 9.95 -3.85 -4.08
N GLY A 72 10.89 -2.93 -4.28
CA GLY A 72 11.68 -2.33 -3.20
C GLY A 72 10.81 -1.59 -2.17
N ASP A 73 9.85 -0.78 -2.63
CA ASP A 73 8.89 -0.07 -1.78
C ASP A 73 8.07 -1.05 -0.93
N ILE A 74 7.61 -2.17 -1.52
CA ILE A 74 6.86 -3.22 -0.82
C ILE A 74 7.73 -3.98 0.18
N GLN A 75 8.99 -4.25 -0.14
CA GLN A 75 9.91 -4.91 0.80
C GLN A 75 10.19 -4.06 2.04
N LEU A 76 10.18 -2.73 1.90
CA LEU A 76 10.45 -1.80 2.99
C LEU A 76 9.19 -1.48 3.81
N PHE A 77 8.05 -1.26 3.15
CA PHE A 77 6.82 -0.75 3.77
C PHE A 77 5.68 -1.76 3.84
N GLY A 78 5.79 -2.91 3.17
CA GLY A 78 4.75 -3.93 3.11
C GLY A 78 4.62 -4.76 4.38
N THR A 79 3.54 -5.54 4.42
CA THR A 79 3.35 -6.57 5.45
C THR A 79 4.21 -7.80 5.16
N GLN A 80 4.49 -8.62 6.17
CA GLN A 80 5.28 -9.85 6.03
C GLN A 80 4.85 -10.70 4.82
N LYS A 81 3.53 -10.89 4.64
CA LYS A 81 2.96 -11.66 3.52
C LYS A 81 3.20 -10.99 2.17
N GLN A 82 3.13 -9.66 2.09
CA GLN A 82 3.43 -8.93 0.86
C GLN A 82 4.92 -9.00 0.51
N VAL A 83 5.81 -8.93 1.51
CA VAL A 83 7.26 -9.09 1.33
C VAL A 83 7.58 -10.48 0.78
N GLU A 84 7.00 -11.54 1.34
CA GLU A 84 7.18 -12.91 0.85
C GLU A 84 6.68 -13.10 -0.59
N LEU A 85 5.54 -12.50 -0.93
CA LEU A 85 5.02 -12.53 -2.30
C LEU A 85 5.95 -11.77 -3.26
N ALA A 86 6.45 -10.61 -2.85
CA ALA A 86 7.38 -9.81 -3.63
C ALA A 86 8.70 -10.55 -3.88
N GLN A 87 9.25 -11.22 -2.86
CA GLN A 87 10.45 -12.05 -3.00
C GLN A 87 10.24 -13.21 -3.97
N ARG A 88 9.14 -13.96 -3.85
CA ARG A 88 8.80 -15.03 -4.80
C ARG A 88 8.72 -14.52 -6.23
N ILE A 89 8.17 -13.32 -6.42
CA ILE A 89 8.05 -12.67 -7.73
C ILE A 89 9.45 -12.32 -8.26
N SER A 90 10.33 -11.73 -7.45
CA SER A 90 11.72 -11.44 -7.82
C SER A 90 12.48 -12.70 -8.25
N ASP A 91 12.36 -13.79 -7.49
CA ASP A 91 13.01 -15.07 -7.80
C ASP A 91 12.47 -15.67 -9.11
N THR A 92 11.16 -15.61 -9.31
CA THR A 92 10.52 -16.12 -10.54
C THR A 92 10.89 -15.27 -11.75
N LEU A 93 10.97 -13.94 -11.58
CA LEU A 93 11.35 -13.04 -12.67
C LEU A 93 12.80 -13.26 -13.10
N ALA A 94 13.71 -13.46 -12.15
CA ALA A 94 15.11 -13.76 -12.42
C ALA A 94 15.32 -15.08 -13.20
N ASN A 95 14.47 -16.09 -12.93
CA ASN A 95 14.61 -17.43 -13.52
C ASN A 95 13.83 -17.62 -14.84
N THR A 96 12.64 -17.04 -14.95
CA THR A 96 11.68 -17.32 -16.04
C THR A 96 11.41 -16.13 -16.97
N GLY A 97 11.84 -14.92 -16.60
CA GLY A 97 11.62 -13.70 -17.39
C GLY A 97 10.15 -13.26 -17.52
N SER A 98 9.20 -14.01 -16.94
CA SER A 98 7.79 -13.69 -16.90
C SER A 98 7.20 -14.12 -15.55
N VAL A 99 6.31 -13.31 -14.99
CA VAL A 99 5.68 -13.61 -13.70
C VAL A 99 4.30 -12.96 -13.64
N THR A 100 3.40 -13.62 -12.92
CA THR A 100 2.06 -13.11 -12.64
C THR A 100 2.07 -12.38 -11.30
N TYR A 101 1.66 -11.12 -11.29
CA TYR A 101 1.63 -10.27 -10.09
C TYR A 101 0.28 -10.29 -9.36
N ASP A 102 -0.66 -11.13 -9.78
CA ASP A 102 -2.05 -11.07 -9.32
C ASP A 102 -2.20 -11.32 -7.82
N ASP A 103 -1.46 -12.27 -7.25
CA ASP A 103 -1.54 -12.59 -5.83
C ASP A 103 -1.04 -11.43 -4.96
N LEU A 104 0.13 -10.87 -5.30
CA LEU A 104 0.69 -9.70 -4.63
C LEU A 104 -0.27 -8.51 -4.70
N MET A 105 -0.83 -8.26 -5.88
CA MET A 105 -1.71 -7.12 -6.09
C MET A 105 -3.07 -7.27 -5.42
N ASN A 106 -3.62 -8.49 -5.36
CA ASN A 106 -4.84 -8.75 -4.62
C ASN A 106 -4.63 -8.54 -3.13
N GLU A 107 -3.48 -8.97 -2.60
CA GLU A 107 -3.12 -8.75 -1.20
C GLU A 107 -2.92 -7.26 -0.88
N LEU A 108 -2.18 -6.53 -1.71
CA LEU A 108 -2.02 -5.08 -1.58
C LEU A 108 -3.35 -4.36 -1.64
N ARG A 109 -4.24 -4.73 -2.58
CA ARG A 109 -5.57 -4.12 -2.70
C ARG A 109 -6.40 -4.39 -1.45
N LYS A 110 -6.35 -5.60 -0.90
CA LYS A 110 -7.09 -5.95 0.31
C LYS A 110 -6.60 -5.11 1.50
N ASP A 111 -5.29 -5.11 1.73
CA ASP A 111 -4.66 -4.40 2.84
C ASP A 111 -4.87 -2.89 2.74
N LEU A 112 -4.67 -2.28 1.57
CA LEU A 112 -4.92 -0.85 1.35
C LEU A 112 -6.38 -0.47 1.63
N ARG A 113 -7.34 -1.31 1.26
CA ARG A 113 -8.77 -1.07 1.56
C ARG A 113 -9.06 -1.17 3.04
N GLU A 114 -8.49 -2.15 3.73
CA GLU A 114 -8.61 -2.29 5.19
C GLU A 114 -8.02 -1.06 5.91
N GLN A 115 -6.82 -0.63 5.50
CA GLN A 115 -6.15 0.55 6.06
C GLN A 115 -6.92 1.86 5.82
N LEU A 116 -7.58 1.98 4.67
CA LEU A 116 -8.47 3.10 4.32
C LEU A 116 -9.90 2.94 4.86
N ARG A 117 -10.20 1.88 5.61
CA ARG A 117 -11.54 1.55 6.14
C ARG A 117 -12.62 1.48 5.06
N LEU A 118 -12.26 0.99 3.88
CA LEU A 118 -13.15 0.76 2.77
C LEU A 118 -13.74 -0.65 2.83
N GLU A 119 -14.92 -0.85 2.23
CA GLU A 119 -15.57 -2.16 2.19
C GLU A 119 -14.71 -3.21 1.47
N ALA A 120 -14.71 -4.44 1.96
CA ALA A 120 -14.01 -5.54 1.31
C ALA A 120 -14.62 -5.82 -0.08
N LEU A 121 -13.78 -5.88 -1.12
CA LEU A 121 -14.22 -6.25 -2.46
C LEU A 121 -14.01 -7.74 -2.69
N SER A 122 -15.12 -8.47 -2.87
CA SER A 122 -15.10 -9.84 -3.38
C SER A 122 -15.09 -9.80 -4.91
N GLY A 123 -13.95 -10.12 -5.52
CA GLY A 123 -13.85 -10.22 -6.98
C GLY A 123 -12.44 -10.00 -7.50
N LYS A 124 -12.10 -10.67 -8.61
CA LYS A 124 -10.84 -10.45 -9.33
C LYS A 124 -10.79 -9.01 -9.82
N ARG A 125 -9.62 -8.37 -9.67
CA ARG A 125 -9.36 -7.06 -10.26
C ARG A 125 -9.52 -7.12 -11.78
N LYS A 126 -10.27 -6.18 -12.34
CA LYS A 126 -10.41 -6.02 -13.79
C LYS A 126 -9.37 -5.00 -14.27
N ILE A 127 -8.43 -5.45 -15.07
CA ILE A 127 -7.37 -4.60 -15.62
C ILE A 127 -7.88 -4.00 -16.92
N MET A 128 -7.89 -2.67 -17.01
CA MET A 128 -8.26 -1.96 -18.23
C MET A 128 -6.99 -1.63 -19.03
N ARG A 129 -6.80 -2.32 -20.17
CA ARG A 129 -5.76 -1.99 -21.15
C ARG A 129 -6.37 -1.13 -22.26
N ILE A 130 -5.87 0.09 -22.42
CA ILE A 130 -6.16 0.88 -23.62
C ILE A 130 -5.17 0.43 -24.70
N LEU A 131 -5.66 -0.31 -25.69
CA LEU A 131 -4.87 -0.66 -26.87
C LEU A 131 -4.69 0.59 -27.73
N GLY A 132 -3.44 1.00 -27.94
CA GLY A 132 -3.10 2.03 -28.92
C GLY A 132 -3.48 1.57 -30.32
N LYS A 133 -3.93 2.49 -31.17
CA LYS A 133 -4.56 2.27 -32.49
C LYS A 133 -3.73 1.46 -33.51
N ASN A 134 -2.47 1.10 -33.21
CA ASN A 134 -1.51 0.51 -34.16
C ASN A 134 -1.05 -0.92 -33.82
N GLU A 135 -1.71 -1.64 -32.90
CA GLU A 135 -1.41 -3.07 -32.68
C GLU A 135 -2.40 -3.97 -33.44
N PRO A 136 -1.94 -5.00 -34.20
CA PRO A 136 -2.83 -5.94 -34.86
C PRO A 136 -3.64 -6.69 -33.81
N ARG A 137 -4.95 -6.78 -34.04
CA ARG A 137 -5.92 -7.49 -33.19
C ARG A 137 -5.46 -8.93 -32.98
N ALA A 138 -4.86 -9.22 -31.83
CA ALA A 138 -4.55 -10.57 -31.42
C ALA A 138 -5.87 -11.34 -31.21
N GLY A 139 -6.18 -12.21 -32.18
CA GLY A 139 -6.91 -13.45 -32.01
C GLY A 139 -8.35 -13.31 -31.54
N GLY A 140 -9.27 -13.28 -32.51
CA GLY A 140 -10.61 -13.79 -32.29
C GLY A 140 -10.50 -15.19 -31.71
N ARG A 141 -11.05 -15.39 -30.51
CA ARG A 141 -11.34 -16.73 -30.00
C ARG A 141 -12.31 -17.36 -30.98
N ASN A 142 -11.81 -18.32 -31.76
CA ASN A 142 -12.64 -19.21 -32.56
C ASN A 142 -13.62 -19.89 -31.60
N ALA A 143 -14.89 -19.57 -31.75
CA ALA A 143 -15.97 -20.45 -31.36
C ALA A 143 -16.04 -21.53 -32.45
N SER A 144 -15.76 -22.76 -32.06
CA SER A 144 -16.19 -23.98 -32.73
C SER A 144 -16.61 -24.95 -31.65
#